data_AF-A0A8C7YC65-F1
#
_entry.id   AF-A0A8C7YC65-F1
#
_cell.length_a   1.000
_cell.length_b   1.000
_cell.length_c   1.000
_cell.angle_alpha   90.00
_cell.angle_beta   90.00
_cell.angle_gamma   90.00
#
_symmetry.space_group_name_H-M   'P 1'
#
loop_
_entity.id
_entity.type
_entity.pdbx_description
1 polymer ?
#
loop_
_entity_poly.entity_id
_entity_poly.type
_entity_poly.pdbx_seq_one_letter_code
_entity_poly.pdbx_strand_id
1 'polypeptide(L)'
;MEVGQLESRMNAKDYMHLQSIFVDCSGKPRSLARTEFIHLAWRSADRGSKQEYGLLFDSVVVTQKRSSLLHGSDEVKKEGHVDWGALCSFLLEETWRKLNQTKDFSVPLWKPRRTLTCPHRDSVQKVLYLQSSDQYLTVSKGGKVVLWQEVDLSVLSTCRLQNSTVASRDLWVTDVVLLQNVQKIAVSFTCEEVCFYDLRSKQDFPCKYKLQGLRFAPWCLDYWMDPCDADQAVLIIGDTGGQVIHITYFF
;
A
#
# COMPACT_ATOMS: atom_id res chain seq x y z
N MET A 1 -18.40 -14.42 -31.13
CA MET A 1 -17.39 -15.04 -30.26
C MET A 1 -16.37 -13.95 -29.97
N GLU A 2 -16.52 -13.25 -28.84
CA GLU A 2 -15.54 -12.25 -28.44
C GLU A 2 -14.23 -12.97 -28.17
N VAL A 3 -13.22 -12.71 -29.00
CA VAL A 3 -11.85 -13.13 -28.70
C VAL A 3 -11.45 -12.29 -27.48
N GLY A 4 -11.38 -12.93 -26.32
CA GLY A 4 -10.93 -12.26 -25.09
C GLY A 4 -9.56 -11.63 -25.34
N GLN A 5 -9.48 -10.31 -25.13
CA GLN A 5 -8.25 -9.54 -25.28
C GLN A 5 -7.11 -10.20 -24.48
N LEU A 6 -5.97 -10.46 -25.14
CA LEU A 6 -4.83 -11.23 -24.63
C LEU A 6 -4.40 -10.79 -23.22
N GLU A 7 -4.41 -9.48 -22.98
CA GLU A 7 -4.05 -8.80 -21.74
C GLU A 7 -4.86 -9.28 -20.55
N SER A 8 -6.14 -9.63 -20.75
CA SER A 8 -7.03 -10.13 -19.69
C SER A 8 -6.66 -11.53 -19.20
N ARG A 9 -5.83 -12.25 -19.96
CA ARG A 9 -5.43 -13.64 -19.69
C ARG A 9 -3.98 -13.74 -19.22
N MET A 10 -3.21 -12.66 -19.22
CA MET A 10 -1.81 -12.65 -18.82
C MET A 10 -1.67 -12.49 -17.31
N ASN A 11 -0.72 -13.21 -16.71
CA ASN A 11 -0.35 -13.08 -15.31
C ASN A 11 0.97 -12.30 -15.14
N ALA A 12 1.40 -12.06 -13.90
CA ALA A 12 2.62 -11.31 -13.60
C ALA A 12 3.89 -11.93 -14.23
N LYS A 13 4.00 -13.26 -14.30
CA LYS A 13 5.14 -13.93 -14.94
C LYS A 13 5.16 -13.69 -16.44
N ASP A 14 3.99 -13.74 -17.09
CA ASP A 14 3.89 -13.46 -18.53
C ASP A 14 4.35 -12.02 -18.86
N TYR A 15 4.02 -11.05 -18.00
CA TYR A 15 4.48 -9.66 -18.14
C TYR A 15 5.98 -9.50 -17.86
N MET A 16 6.55 -10.24 -16.90
CA MET A 16 8.00 -10.26 -16.68
C MET A 16 8.75 -10.82 -17.89
N HIS A 17 8.21 -11.88 -18.51
CA HIS A 17 8.76 -12.43 -19.74
C HIS A 17 8.65 -11.44 -20.91
N LEU A 18 7.50 -10.77 -21.07
CA LEU A 18 7.38 -9.69 -22.04
C LEU A 18 8.35 -8.55 -21.79
N GLN A 19 8.55 -8.13 -20.54
CA GLN A 19 9.51 -7.05 -20.24
C GLN A 19 10.93 -7.43 -20.67
N SER A 20 11.32 -8.70 -20.46
CA SER A 20 12.66 -9.19 -20.80
C SER A 20 13.00 -9.04 -22.29
N ILE A 21 12.02 -9.10 -23.20
CA ILE A 21 12.28 -8.98 -24.64
C ILE A 21 12.65 -7.55 -25.04
N PHE A 22 12.38 -6.54 -24.20
CA PHE A 22 12.73 -5.14 -24.44
C PHE A 22 14.11 -4.76 -23.86
N VAL A 23 14.86 -5.74 -23.38
CA VAL A 23 16.25 -5.56 -22.92
C VAL A 23 17.17 -6.37 -23.84
N ASP A 24 18.25 -5.76 -24.31
CA ASP A 24 19.25 -6.47 -25.11
C ASP A 24 20.25 -7.26 -24.23
N CYS A 25 21.14 -8.04 -24.84
CA CYS A 25 22.15 -8.83 -24.11
C CYS A 25 23.13 -7.98 -23.27
N SER A 26 23.20 -6.67 -23.51
CA SER A 26 24.02 -5.73 -22.75
C SER A 26 23.25 -5.05 -21.61
N GLY A 27 21.97 -5.38 -21.42
CA GLY A 27 21.11 -4.78 -20.41
C GLY A 27 20.50 -3.45 -20.83
N LYS A 28 20.64 -3.03 -22.09
CA LYS A 28 20.11 -1.75 -22.56
C LYS A 28 18.67 -1.86 -23.05
N PRO A 29 17.82 -0.86 -22.80
CA PRO A 29 16.47 -0.79 -23.37
C PRO A 29 16.52 -0.78 -24.90
N ARG A 30 15.64 -1.53 -25.53
CA ARG A 30 15.47 -1.55 -26.99
C ARG A 30 14.00 -1.44 -27.38
N SER A 31 13.77 -0.95 -28.60
CA SER A 31 12.47 -0.95 -29.25
C SER A 31 12.42 -2.02 -30.34
N LEU A 32 11.26 -2.64 -30.53
CA LEU A 32 11.08 -3.80 -31.41
C LEU A 32 10.18 -3.47 -32.58
N ALA A 33 10.54 -3.96 -33.77
CA ALA A 33 9.64 -3.95 -34.91
C ALA A 33 8.55 -5.01 -34.75
N ARG A 34 7.45 -4.89 -35.50
CA ARG A 34 6.27 -5.76 -35.38
C ARG A 34 6.59 -7.26 -35.43
N THR A 35 7.38 -7.68 -36.42
CA THR A 35 7.75 -9.09 -36.62
C THR A 35 8.61 -9.64 -35.48
N GLU A 36 9.55 -8.84 -35.01
CA GLU A 36 10.43 -9.16 -33.89
C GLU A 36 9.64 -9.28 -32.59
N PHE A 37 8.77 -8.30 -32.31
CA PHE A 37 7.88 -8.31 -31.15
C PHE A 37 7.02 -9.57 -31.13
N ILE A 38 6.30 -9.87 -32.22
CA ILE A 38 5.42 -11.05 -32.29
C ILE A 38 6.22 -12.33 -32.07
N HIS A 39 7.38 -12.47 -32.72
CA HIS A 39 8.19 -13.68 -32.62
C HIS A 39 8.76 -13.86 -31.21
N LEU A 40 9.29 -12.80 -30.59
CA LEU A 40 9.89 -12.86 -29.25
C LEU A 40 8.82 -13.03 -28.17
N ALA A 41 7.76 -12.22 -28.20
CA ALA A 41 6.66 -12.26 -27.24
C ALA A 41 5.98 -13.64 -27.21
N TRP A 42 5.67 -14.19 -28.39
CA TRP A 42 5.05 -15.52 -28.51
C TRP A 42 5.98 -16.66 -28.06
N ARG A 43 7.30 -16.52 -28.17
CA ARG A 43 8.25 -17.52 -27.65
C ARG A 43 8.51 -17.39 -26.16
N SER A 44 8.38 -16.18 -25.61
CA SER A 44 8.68 -15.90 -24.20
C SER A 44 7.51 -16.14 -23.27
N ALA A 45 6.27 -16.06 -23.76
CA ALA A 45 5.07 -16.18 -22.94
C ALA A 45 4.34 -17.50 -23.18
N ASP A 46 3.83 -18.10 -22.11
CA ASP A 46 3.10 -19.36 -22.16
C ASP A 46 1.64 -19.21 -22.65
N ARG A 47 1.23 -17.98 -23.01
CA ARG A 47 -0.14 -17.63 -23.36
C ARG A 47 -0.21 -16.84 -24.65
N GLY A 48 -1.32 -17.02 -25.37
CA GLY A 48 -1.62 -16.25 -26.57
C GLY A 48 -1.04 -16.82 -27.87
N SER A 49 -1.52 -16.26 -28.96
CA SER A 49 -1.18 -16.61 -30.34
C SER A 49 -0.41 -15.48 -30.99
N LYS A 50 0.30 -15.77 -32.09
CA LYS A 50 0.99 -14.75 -32.89
C LYS A 50 0.03 -13.66 -33.38
N GLN A 51 -1.22 -14.03 -33.67
CA GLN A 51 -2.27 -13.11 -34.07
C GLN A 51 -2.62 -12.14 -32.93
N GLU A 52 -2.82 -12.66 -31.71
CA GLU A 52 -3.12 -11.85 -30.53
C GLU A 52 -1.98 -10.88 -30.19
N TYR A 53 -0.71 -11.32 -30.27
CA TYR A 53 0.45 -10.43 -30.12
C TYR A 53 0.55 -9.39 -31.24
N GLY A 54 0.15 -9.74 -32.46
CA GLY A 54 0.08 -8.77 -33.56
C GLY A 54 -0.95 -7.67 -33.29
N LEU A 55 -2.13 -8.05 -32.82
CA LEU A 55 -3.18 -7.11 -32.44
C LEU A 55 -2.74 -6.19 -31.28
N LEU A 56 -2.04 -6.75 -30.28
CA LEU A 56 -1.47 -5.98 -29.18
C LEU A 56 -0.46 -4.94 -29.70
N PHE A 57 0.47 -5.33 -30.56
CA PHE A 57 1.43 -4.42 -31.17
C PHE A 57 0.75 -3.28 -31.94
N ASP A 58 -0.20 -3.64 -32.80
CA ASP A 58 -0.92 -2.68 -33.65
C ASP A 58 -1.70 -1.67 -32.78
N SER A 59 -2.27 -2.13 -31.66
CA SER A 59 -2.99 -1.29 -30.70
C SER A 59 -2.07 -0.31 -29.99
N VAL A 60 -0.87 -0.75 -29.57
CA VAL A 60 0.14 0.12 -28.94
C VAL A 60 0.59 1.21 -29.91
N VAL A 61 0.89 0.85 -31.17
CA VAL A 61 1.32 1.83 -32.19
C VAL A 61 0.23 2.88 -32.46
N VAL A 62 -1.04 2.47 -32.54
CA VAL A 62 -2.16 3.40 -32.74
C VAL A 62 -2.28 4.37 -31.57
N THR A 63 -2.15 3.89 -30.33
CA THR A 63 -2.21 4.73 -29.13
C THR A 63 -1.02 5.68 -29.02
N GLN A 64 0.17 5.21 -29.36
CA GLN A 64 1.39 6.02 -29.39
C GLN A 64 1.29 7.15 -30.42
N LYS A 65 0.72 6.89 -31.61
CA LYS A 65 0.43 7.93 -32.61
C LYS A 65 -0.56 8.97 -32.10
N ARG A 66 -1.65 8.56 -31.44
CA ARG A 66 -2.62 9.48 -30.84
C ARG A 66 -1.98 10.39 -29.78
N SER A 67 -1.15 9.82 -28.90
CA SER A 67 -0.47 10.58 -27.84
C SER A 67 0.57 11.57 -28.41
N SER A 68 1.34 11.17 -29.42
CA SER A 68 2.35 12.02 -30.06
C SER A 68 1.74 13.22 -30.78
N LEU A 69 0.55 13.06 -31.40
CA LEU A 69 -0.20 14.15 -32.02
C LEU A 69 -0.71 15.18 -31.00
N LEU A 70 -0.90 14.78 -29.74
CA LEU A 70 -1.41 15.65 -28.67
C LEU A 70 -0.30 16.41 -27.93
N HIS A 71 0.91 15.84 -27.85
CA HIS A 71 1.96 16.34 -26.96
C HIS A 71 3.16 17.01 -27.65
N GLY A 72 3.16 17.15 -28.99
CA GLY A 72 4.14 17.98 -29.71
C GLY A 72 5.61 17.73 -29.33
N SER A 73 5.96 16.50 -28.95
CA SER A 73 7.30 16.17 -28.44
C SER A 73 8.21 15.77 -29.60
N ASP A 74 9.37 16.42 -29.65
CA ASP A 74 10.41 16.34 -30.67
C ASP A 74 11.30 15.07 -30.55
N GLU A 75 10.82 14.04 -29.85
CA GLU A 75 11.52 12.76 -29.79
C GLU A 75 11.18 11.94 -31.03
N VAL A 76 12.20 11.71 -31.86
CA VAL A 76 12.14 10.84 -33.05
C VAL A 76 11.93 9.39 -32.60
N LYS A 77 10.71 9.06 -32.18
CA LYS A 77 10.26 7.68 -32.00
C LYS A 77 10.30 7.03 -33.38
N LYS A 78 11.12 5.99 -33.55
CA LYS A 78 11.18 5.24 -34.80
C LYS A 78 9.78 4.76 -35.14
N GLU A 79 9.22 5.27 -36.24
CA GLU A 79 7.88 4.89 -36.68
C GLU A 79 7.80 3.36 -36.84
N GLY A 80 6.75 2.76 -36.28
CA GLY A 80 6.53 1.32 -36.37
C GLY A 80 7.38 0.46 -35.43
N HIS A 81 7.98 1.06 -34.39
CA HIS A 81 8.60 0.33 -33.28
C HIS A 81 7.85 0.56 -31.97
N VAL A 82 7.81 -0.47 -31.12
CA VAL A 82 7.27 -0.40 -29.76
C VAL A 82 8.41 -0.61 -28.76
N ASP A 83 8.45 0.20 -27.71
CA ASP A 83 9.29 -0.03 -26.54
C ASP A 83 8.43 -0.43 -25.33
N TRP A 84 9.09 -0.82 -24.23
CA TRP A 84 8.40 -1.21 -23.00
C TRP A 84 7.53 -0.08 -22.42
N GLY A 85 7.99 1.17 -22.51
CA GLY A 85 7.25 2.33 -22.03
C GLY A 85 5.94 2.53 -22.79
N ALA A 86 5.98 2.44 -24.11
CA ALA A 86 4.79 2.52 -24.97
C ALA A 86 3.79 1.40 -24.67
N LEU A 87 4.27 0.17 -24.45
CA LEU A 87 3.41 -0.95 -24.04
C LEU A 87 2.78 -0.71 -22.66
N CYS A 88 3.56 -0.24 -21.67
CA CYS A 88 3.04 0.10 -20.34
C CYS A 88 1.99 1.20 -20.39
N SER A 89 2.23 2.29 -21.15
CA SER A 89 1.27 3.37 -21.32
C SER A 89 -0.03 2.86 -21.94
N PHE A 90 0.05 2.03 -22.98
CA PHE A 90 -1.12 1.41 -23.59
C PHE A 90 -1.90 0.54 -22.58
N LEU A 91 -1.22 -0.34 -21.84
CA LEU A 91 -1.86 -1.21 -20.85
C LEU A 91 -2.56 -0.41 -19.75
N LEU A 92 -1.95 0.66 -19.26
CA LEU A 92 -2.54 1.55 -18.26
C LEU A 92 -3.79 2.25 -18.80
N GLU A 93 -3.72 2.80 -20.01
CA GLU A 93 -4.87 3.45 -20.66
C GLU A 93 -6.02 2.48 -20.93
N GLU A 94 -5.72 1.28 -21.41
CA GLU A 94 -6.72 0.23 -21.67
C GLU A 94 -7.40 -0.19 -20.37
N THR A 95 -6.62 -0.38 -19.30
CA THR A 95 -7.14 -0.74 -17.98
C THR A 95 -8.04 0.37 -17.43
N TRP A 96 -7.62 1.64 -17.55
CA TRP A 96 -8.43 2.78 -17.14
C TRP A 96 -9.71 2.92 -17.96
N ARG A 97 -9.64 2.68 -19.28
CA ARG A 97 -10.82 2.72 -20.15
C ARG A 97 -11.81 1.62 -19.80
N LYS A 98 -11.34 0.39 -19.55
CA LYS A 98 -12.18 -0.72 -19.07
C LYS A 98 -12.82 -0.39 -17.73
N LEU A 99 -12.05 0.17 -16.80
CA LEU A 99 -12.56 0.64 -15.51
C LEU A 99 -13.72 1.64 -15.68
N ASN A 100 -13.60 2.58 -16.63
CA ASN A 100 -14.62 3.59 -16.90
C ASN A 100 -15.81 3.12 -17.75
N GLN A 101 -15.62 2.13 -18.64
CA GLN A 101 -16.68 1.56 -19.47
C GLN A 101 -17.54 0.56 -18.69
N THR A 102 -16.95 -0.09 -17.70
CA THR A 102 -17.67 -0.97 -16.77
C THR A 102 -18.51 -0.08 -15.84
N LYS A 103 -19.73 0.25 -16.28
CA LYS A 103 -20.73 1.00 -15.48
C LYS A 103 -21.11 0.33 -14.15
N ASP A 104 -20.60 -0.88 -13.90
CA ASP A 104 -20.75 -1.64 -12.66
C ASP A 104 -19.70 -1.32 -11.59
N PHE A 105 -18.92 -0.24 -11.74
CA PHE A 105 -18.58 0.51 -10.54
C PHE A 105 -19.85 1.17 -10.04
N SER A 106 -20.61 0.44 -9.23
CA SER A 106 -21.32 1.11 -8.15
C SER A 106 -20.21 1.79 -7.35
N VAL A 107 -19.95 3.06 -7.67
CA VAL A 107 -19.19 3.94 -6.80
C VAL A 107 -19.80 3.67 -5.43
N PRO A 108 -19.02 3.27 -4.42
CA PRO A 108 -19.56 3.04 -3.10
C PRO A 108 -20.46 4.23 -2.82
N LEU A 109 -21.75 4.02 -2.56
CA LEU A 109 -22.64 5.13 -2.23
C LEU A 109 -22.15 5.65 -0.88
N TRP A 110 -21.16 6.54 -0.94
CA TRP A 110 -20.55 7.14 0.21
C TRP A 110 -21.69 7.84 0.94
N LYS A 111 -21.90 7.44 2.19
CA LYS A 111 -22.85 8.13 3.04
C LYS A 111 -22.47 9.62 3.03
N PRO A 112 -23.46 10.53 3.12
CA PRO A 112 -23.18 11.96 3.22
C PRO A 112 -22.11 12.24 4.28
N ARG A 113 -21.21 13.19 3.98
CA ARG A 113 -20.14 13.59 4.90
C ARG A 113 -20.76 14.00 6.24
N ARG A 114 -20.30 13.36 7.32
CA ARG A 114 -20.71 13.69 8.68
C ARG A 114 -19.57 14.43 9.38
N THR A 115 -19.90 15.55 10.02
CA THR A 115 -18.97 16.24 10.92
C THR A 115 -19.08 15.62 12.31
N LEU A 116 -17.94 15.24 12.88
CA LEU A 116 -17.85 14.70 14.23
C LEU A 116 -17.12 15.69 15.13
N THR A 117 -17.58 15.83 16.37
CA THR A 117 -16.83 16.59 17.38
C THR A 117 -15.61 15.78 17.78
N CYS A 118 -14.42 16.38 17.65
CA CYS A 118 -13.19 15.72 18.07
C CYS A 118 -13.10 15.69 19.61
N PRO A 119 -13.01 14.51 20.24
CA PRO A 119 -12.85 14.40 21.69
C PRO A 119 -11.40 14.66 22.12
N HIS A 120 -10.46 14.74 21.18
CA HIS A 120 -9.05 15.02 21.46
C HIS A 120 -8.80 16.52 21.58
N ARG A 121 -7.94 16.90 22.52
CA ARG A 121 -7.48 18.29 22.69
C ARG A 121 -6.27 18.61 21.81
N ASP A 122 -5.51 17.58 21.46
CA ASP A 122 -4.29 17.65 20.65
C ASP A 122 -4.50 16.97 19.30
N SER A 123 -3.51 17.07 18.40
CA SER A 123 -3.54 16.39 17.11
C SER A 123 -3.72 14.87 17.26
N VAL A 124 -4.56 14.28 16.42
CA VAL A 124 -4.72 12.83 16.33
C VAL A 124 -3.52 12.28 15.55
N GLN A 125 -2.76 11.36 16.17
CA GLN A 125 -1.60 10.72 15.56
C GLN A 125 -1.99 9.50 14.73
N LYS A 126 -2.98 8.72 15.21
CA LYS A 126 -3.42 7.52 14.51
C LYS A 126 -4.92 7.29 14.65
N VAL A 127 -5.50 6.73 13.61
CA VAL A 127 -6.84 6.13 13.57
C VAL A 127 -6.66 4.68 13.14
N LEU A 128 -7.09 3.75 13.97
CA LEU A 128 -6.96 2.31 13.75
C LEU A 128 -8.33 1.65 13.75
N TYR A 129 -8.57 0.72 12.84
CA TYR A 129 -9.76 -0.13 12.85
C TYR A 129 -9.45 -1.44 13.58
N LEU A 130 -10.21 -1.73 14.63
CA LEU A 130 -10.07 -2.94 15.44
C LEU A 130 -11.04 -4.01 14.92
N GLN A 131 -10.57 -4.81 13.96
CA GLN A 131 -11.37 -5.89 13.34
C GLN A 131 -11.95 -6.89 14.34
N SER A 132 -11.29 -7.11 15.48
CA SER A 132 -11.77 -8.06 16.50
C SER A 132 -13.04 -7.60 17.22
N SER A 133 -13.41 -6.32 17.12
CA SER A 133 -14.53 -5.76 17.88
C SER A 133 -15.35 -4.72 17.13
N ASP A 134 -15.10 -4.53 15.84
CA ASP A 134 -15.79 -3.56 14.98
C ASP A 134 -15.85 -2.16 15.62
N GLN A 135 -14.66 -1.67 15.97
CA GLN A 135 -14.46 -0.40 16.67
C GLN A 135 -13.32 0.36 16.03
N TYR A 136 -13.39 1.69 16.07
CA TYR A 136 -12.23 2.52 15.77
C TYR A 136 -11.52 2.89 17.07
N LEU A 137 -10.20 2.99 17.01
CA LEU A 137 -9.36 3.48 18.08
C LEU A 137 -8.60 4.69 17.54
N THR A 138 -8.66 5.81 18.26
CA THR A 138 -7.87 6.99 17.92
C THR A 138 -6.96 7.39 19.05
N VAL A 139 -5.72 7.75 18.73
CA VAL A 139 -4.70 8.16 19.71
C VAL A 139 -4.22 9.56 19.39
N SER A 140 -4.22 10.45 20.38
CA SER A 140 -3.67 11.80 20.23
C SER A 140 -2.19 11.88 20.57
N LYS A 141 -1.55 12.99 20.17
CA LYS A 141 -0.16 13.31 20.55
C LYS A 141 0.07 13.24 22.06
N GLY A 142 -0.87 13.74 22.86
CA GLY A 142 -0.82 13.69 24.33
C GLY A 142 -1.13 12.32 24.96
N GLY A 143 -1.25 11.25 24.16
CA GLY A 143 -1.51 9.90 24.65
C GLY A 143 -2.96 9.64 25.08
N LYS A 144 -3.92 10.48 24.66
CA LYS A 144 -5.35 10.20 24.87
C LYS A 144 -5.80 9.15 23.86
N VAL A 145 -6.42 8.07 24.33
CA VAL A 145 -7.01 7.02 23.49
C VAL A 145 -8.52 7.13 23.58
N VAL A 146 -9.18 7.05 22.44
CA VAL A 146 -10.65 7.05 22.36
C VAL A 146 -11.08 5.86 21.52
N LEU A 147 -11.98 5.05 22.07
CA LEU A 147 -12.68 4.00 21.35
C LEU A 147 -14.00 4.54 20.80
N TRP A 148 -14.30 4.16 19.57
CA TRP A 148 -15.48 4.59 18.84
C TRP A 148 -16.24 3.38 18.33
N GLN A 149 -17.55 3.48 18.33
CA GLN A 149 -18.42 2.52 17.68
C GLN A 149 -18.35 2.67 16.16
N GLU A 150 -18.34 1.57 15.39
CA GLU A 150 -18.20 1.62 13.93
C GLU A 150 -19.37 2.35 13.24
N VAL A 151 -20.61 2.05 13.62
CA VAL A 151 -21.80 2.44 12.85
C VAL A 151 -22.11 3.93 12.95
N ASP A 152 -22.15 4.45 14.17
CA ASP A 152 -22.56 5.83 14.45
C ASP A 152 -21.41 6.73 14.89
N LEU A 153 -20.19 6.18 15.01
CA LEU A 153 -18.99 6.89 15.45
C LEU A 153 -19.23 7.62 16.77
N SER A 154 -20.02 7.02 17.66
CA SER A 154 -20.16 7.46 19.06
C SER A 154 -18.95 7.04 19.88
N VAL A 155 -18.62 7.83 20.90
CA VAL A 155 -17.51 7.54 21.81
C VAL A 155 -17.94 6.47 22.81
N LEU A 156 -17.24 5.33 22.81
CA LEU A 156 -17.49 4.21 23.72
C LEU A 156 -16.70 4.33 25.01
N SER A 157 -15.40 4.66 24.89
CA SER A 157 -14.54 4.86 26.05
C SER A 157 -13.43 5.85 25.74
N THR A 158 -12.86 6.40 26.79
CA THR A 158 -11.73 7.31 26.72
C THR A 158 -10.78 6.97 27.86
N CYS A 159 -9.51 6.79 27.53
CA CYS A 159 -8.46 6.60 28.51
C CYS A 159 -7.23 7.44 28.15
N ARG A 160 -6.25 7.48 29.06
CA ARG A 160 -4.94 8.07 28.79
C ARG A 160 -3.89 6.98 28.98
N LEU A 161 -3.03 6.83 27.98
CA LEU A 161 -1.88 5.94 28.06
C LEU A 161 -1.02 6.33 29.26
N GLN A 162 -0.69 5.32 30.06
CA GLN A 162 0.24 5.48 31.17
C GLN A 162 1.62 5.02 30.73
N ASN A 163 2.64 5.75 31.17
CA ASN A 163 4.04 5.38 31.04
C ASN A 163 4.71 5.68 32.38
N SER A 164 5.42 4.70 32.95
CA SER A 164 6.12 4.86 34.23
C SER A 164 7.43 5.68 34.17
N THR A 165 7.95 5.97 32.97
CA THR A 165 9.25 6.65 32.76
C THR A 165 9.10 8.16 32.77
N VAL A 166 8.02 8.68 32.19
CA VAL A 166 7.74 10.11 32.08
C VAL A 166 6.35 10.42 32.60
N ALA A 167 6.20 11.57 33.27
CA ALA A 167 4.90 12.03 33.73
C ALA A 167 3.94 12.17 32.55
N SER A 168 2.65 11.87 32.76
CA SER A 168 1.67 11.83 31.66
C SER A 168 1.57 13.14 30.87
N ARG A 169 1.92 14.29 31.47
CA ARG A 169 1.92 15.61 30.82
C ARG A 169 3.07 15.81 29.82
N ASP A 170 4.18 15.11 30.05
CA ASP A 170 5.42 15.21 29.28
C ASP A 170 5.54 14.07 28.23
N LEU A 171 4.57 13.14 28.25
CA LEU A 171 4.47 12.01 27.33
C LEU A 171 3.90 12.45 25.97
N TRP A 172 4.72 12.35 24.92
CA TRP A 172 4.30 12.60 23.55
C TRP A 172 4.40 11.35 22.68
N VAL A 173 3.26 10.94 22.13
CA VAL A 173 3.13 9.85 21.15
C VAL A 173 3.63 10.33 19.79
N THR A 174 4.50 9.54 19.17
CA THR A 174 4.98 9.75 17.80
C THR A 174 4.19 8.94 16.78
N ASP A 175 3.96 7.64 17.04
CA ASP A 175 3.16 6.76 16.17
C ASP A 175 2.54 5.60 16.98
N VAL A 176 1.56 4.93 16.35
CA VAL A 176 0.85 3.78 16.91
C VAL A 176 0.62 2.76 15.80
N VAL A 177 0.86 1.48 16.10
CA VAL A 177 0.51 0.37 15.20
C VAL A 177 -0.27 -0.73 15.94
N LEU A 178 -1.17 -1.38 15.22
CA LEU A 178 -2.01 -2.46 15.72
C LEU A 178 -1.32 -3.81 15.49
N LEU A 179 -1.15 -4.58 16.57
CA LEU A 179 -0.61 -5.94 16.54
C LEU A 179 -1.81 -6.89 16.62
N GLN A 180 -2.40 -7.17 15.45
CA GLN A 180 -3.72 -7.82 15.35
C GLN A 180 -3.74 -9.23 15.93
N ASN A 181 -2.74 -10.06 15.62
CA ASN A 181 -2.59 -11.43 16.15
C ASN A 181 -2.63 -11.51 17.68
N VAL A 182 -2.05 -10.53 18.37
CA VAL A 182 -1.89 -10.57 19.83
C VAL A 182 -2.78 -9.59 20.59
N GLN A 183 -3.70 -8.91 19.89
CA GLN A 183 -4.64 -7.93 20.44
C GLN A 183 -3.94 -6.84 21.28
N LYS A 184 -2.88 -6.26 20.73
CA LYS A 184 -2.11 -5.17 21.37
C LYS A 184 -1.92 -4.01 20.42
N ILE A 185 -1.57 -2.87 20.97
CA ILE A 185 -0.99 -1.76 20.21
C ILE A 185 0.44 -1.51 20.67
N ALA A 186 1.33 -1.24 19.74
CA ALA A 186 2.63 -0.65 20.03
C ALA A 186 2.51 0.86 19.84
N VAL A 187 3.03 1.61 20.80
CA VAL A 187 3.01 3.08 20.81
C VAL A 187 4.43 3.56 21.01
N SER A 188 4.91 4.38 20.09
CA SER A 188 6.22 5.01 20.19
C SER A 188 6.11 6.39 20.82
N PHE A 189 7.14 6.78 21.57
CA PHE A 189 7.19 8.05 22.28
C PHE A 189 8.47 8.82 22.00
N THR A 190 8.43 10.13 22.18
CA THR A 190 9.63 10.99 22.09
C THR A 190 10.65 10.73 23.19
N CYS A 191 10.29 10.01 24.25
CA CYS A 191 11.18 9.62 25.34
C CYS A 191 12.00 8.36 25.03
N GLU A 192 12.27 8.06 23.75
CA GLU A 192 13.14 6.97 23.31
C GLU A 192 12.64 5.57 23.72
N GLU A 193 11.32 5.41 23.70
CA GLU A 193 10.65 4.17 24.11
C GLU A 193 9.54 3.76 23.14
N VAL A 194 9.30 2.45 23.07
CA VAL A 194 8.08 1.87 22.51
C VAL A 194 7.40 1.03 23.58
N CYS A 195 6.15 1.35 23.90
CA CYS A 195 5.36 0.60 24.88
C CYS A 195 4.27 -0.23 24.19
N PHE A 196 3.98 -1.39 24.77
CA PHE A 196 2.98 -2.32 24.27
C PHE A 196 1.79 -2.34 25.22
N TYR A 197 0.62 -1.97 24.73
CA TYR A 197 -0.61 -1.87 25.51
C TYR A 197 -1.60 -2.96 25.10
N ASP A 198 -2.23 -3.57 26.09
CA ASP A 198 -3.21 -4.64 25.89
C ASP A 198 -4.59 -4.08 25.53
N LEU A 199 -5.17 -4.53 24.42
CA LEU A 199 -6.51 -4.13 23.97
C LEU A 199 -7.64 -4.92 24.63
N ARG A 200 -7.35 -6.04 25.30
CA ARG A 200 -8.37 -6.85 25.97
C ARG A 200 -9.04 -6.09 27.12
N SER A 201 -8.29 -5.23 27.80
CA SER A 201 -8.84 -4.31 28.81
C SER A 201 -9.17 -2.96 28.17
N LYS A 202 -10.42 -2.83 27.70
CA LYS A 202 -10.93 -1.64 26.98
C LYS A 202 -11.05 -0.37 27.84
N GLN A 203 -10.92 -0.47 29.16
CA GLN A 203 -10.96 0.68 30.07
C GLN A 203 -9.57 1.23 30.35
N ASP A 204 -8.62 0.35 30.69
CA ASP A 204 -7.36 0.80 31.30
C ASP A 204 -6.15 0.71 30.38
N PHE A 205 -6.25 -0.03 29.26
CA PHE A 205 -5.16 -0.24 28.30
C PHE A 205 -3.81 -0.42 29.02
N PRO A 206 -3.65 -1.47 29.83
CA PRO A 206 -2.46 -1.61 30.66
C PRO A 206 -1.22 -1.78 29.79
N CYS A 207 -0.17 -1.04 30.12
CA CYS A 207 1.16 -1.26 29.55
C CYS A 207 1.70 -2.61 30.03
N LYS A 208 1.99 -3.53 29.10
CA LYS A 208 2.50 -4.87 29.40
C LYS A 208 4.02 -4.93 29.29
N TYR A 209 4.55 -4.33 28.23
CA TYR A 209 5.97 -4.38 27.91
C TYR A 209 6.44 -3.01 27.47
N LYS A 210 7.73 -2.77 27.67
CA LYS A 210 8.41 -1.58 27.18
C LYS A 210 9.73 -1.96 26.56
N LEU A 211 9.99 -1.43 25.38
CA LEU A 211 11.31 -1.35 24.78
C LEU A 211 11.89 0.01 25.15
N GLN A 212 12.98 0.01 25.91
CA GLN A 212 13.65 1.20 26.42
C GLN A 212 15.10 1.25 25.95
N GLY A 213 15.74 2.41 26.09
CA GLY A 213 17.15 2.59 25.75
C GLY A 213 17.39 2.69 24.24
N LEU A 214 16.40 3.14 23.47
CA LEU A 214 16.61 3.47 22.07
C LEU A 214 17.56 4.66 21.97
N ARG A 215 18.51 4.62 21.04
CA ARG A 215 19.50 5.68 20.89
C ARG A 215 18.89 7.00 20.39
N PHE A 216 17.83 6.90 19.61
CA PHE A 216 17.09 8.03 19.06
C PHE A 216 15.59 7.80 19.25
N ALA A 217 14.82 8.89 19.25
CA ALA A 217 13.39 8.82 19.43
C ALA A 217 12.74 8.05 18.26
N PRO A 218 11.95 6.99 18.53
CA PRO A 218 11.16 6.32 17.51
C PRO A 218 10.12 7.29 16.94
N TRP A 219 10.01 7.34 15.62
CA TRP A 219 9.18 8.32 14.89
C TRP A 219 8.04 7.69 14.12
N CYS A 220 8.27 6.53 13.52
CA CYS A 220 7.25 5.77 12.79
C CYS A 220 7.34 4.29 13.10
N LEU A 221 6.18 3.63 13.09
CA LEU A 221 6.02 2.20 13.33
C LEU A 221 5.27 1.57 12.18
N ASP A 222 5.67 0.36 11.81
CA ASP A 222 4.88 -0.51 10.95
C ASP A 222 4.92 -1.94 11.45
N TYR A 223 3.87 -2.71 11.17
CA TYR A 223 3.73 -4.07 11.66
C TYR A 223 3.23 -4.98 10.56
N TRP A 224 3.97 -6.06 10.36
CA TRP A 224 3.61 -7.11 9.44
C TRP A 224 3.53 -8.44 10.20
N MET A 225 2.59 -9.29 9.80
CA MET A 225 2.42 -10.64 10.30
C MET A 225 2.13 -11.56 9.12
N ASP A 226 2.67 -12.77 9.16
CA ASP A 226 2.46 -13.75 8.10
C ASP A 226 0.97 -14.19 8.10
N PRO A 227 0.26 -14.06 6.96
CA PRO A 227 -1.13 -14.49 6.86
C PRO A 227 -1.34 -16.00 7.06
N CYS A 228 -0.31 -16.82 6.84
CA CYS A 228 -0.33 -18.27 6.98
C CYS A 228 0.21 -18.74 8.34
N ASP A 229 1.00 -17.90 9.03
CA ASP A 229 1.60 -18.21 10.33
C ASP A 229 1.58 -16.98 11.24
N ALA A 230 0.55 -16.87 12.08
CA ALA A 230 0.36 -15.70 12.94
C ALA A 230 1.45 -15.53 14.01
N ASP A 231 2.30 -16.54 14.23
CA ASP A 231 3.42 -16.47 15.17
C ASP A 231 4.64 -15.82 14.53
N GLN A 232 4.70 -15.73 13.19
CA GLN A 232 5.70 -14.97 12.46
C GLN A 232 5.25 -13.53 12.24
N ALA A 233 5.87 -12.61 12.98
CA ALA A 233 5.58 -11.20 12.84
C ALA A 233 6.82 -10.32 12.98
N VAL A 234 6.77 -9.15 12.36
CA VAL A 234 7.85 -8.17 12.36
C VAL A 234 7.27 -6.80 12.71
N LEU A 235 7.81 -6.20 13.78
CA LEU A 235 7.61 -4.78 14.08
C LEU A 235 8.81 -3.99 13.55
N ILE A 236 8.54 -3.00 12.71
CA ILE A 236 9.53 -2.08 12.17
C ILE A 236 9.41 -0.74 12.88
N ILE A 237 10.55 -0.17 13.27
CA ILE A 237 10.66 1.09 14.00
C ILE A 237 11.65 1.97 13.25
N GLY A 238 11.18 3.09 12.70
CA GLY A 238 12.05 4.15 12.17
C GLY A 238 12.30 5.21 13.24
N ASP A 239 13.55 5.66 13.37
CA ASP A 239 13.94 6.68 14.37
C ASP A 239 14.34 8.02 13.75
N THR A 240 14.47 9.06 14.58
CA THR A 240 14.90 10.39 14.16
C THR A 240 16.37 10.49 13.75
N GLY A 241 17.17 9.45 14.03
CA GLY A 241 18.55 9.33 13.56
C GLY A 241 18.65 8.77 12.13
N GLY A 242 17.53 8.42 11.51
CA GLY A 242 17.47 7.83 10.17
C GLY A 242 17.74 6.32 10.14
N GLN A 243 17.74 5.65 11.29
CA GLN A 243 17.90 4.20 11.37
C GLN A 243 16.53 3.50 11.36
N VAL A 244 16.56 2.24 10.95
CA VAL A 244 15.41 1.33 10.98
C VAL A 244 15.78 0.11 11.81
N ILE A 245 15.01 -0.14 12.86
CA ILE A 245 15.12 -1.31 13.74
C ILE A 245 13.96 -2.24 13.39
N HIS A 246 14.23 -3.53 13.24
CA HIS A 246 13.18 -4.54 13.11
C HIS A 246 13.26 -5.51 14.29
N ILE A 247 12.10 -5.87 14.82
CA ILE A 247 11.94 -6.85 15.90
C ILE A 247 11.10 -7.99 15.35
N THR A 248 11.72 -9.15 15.19
CA THR A 248 11.04 -10.38 14.82
C THR A 248 10.46 -11.02 16.07
N TYR A 249 9.15 -11.27 16.07
CA TYR A 249 8.48 -12.03 17.10
C TYR A 249 8.29 -13.48 16.62
N PHE A 250 8.52 -14.40 17.55
CA PHE A 250 8.02 -15.77 17.50
C PHE A 250 7.15 -15.90 18.75
N PHE A 251 5.84 -16.03 18.57
CA PHE A 251 4.87 -16.12 19.68
C PHE A 251 4.70 -17.56 20.18
#